data_AF-Q9AS78-F1
#
_entry.id   AF-Q9AS78-F1
#
_cell.length_a   1.000
_cell.length_b   1.000
_cell.length_c   1.000
_cell.angle_alpha   90.00
_cell.angle_beta   90.00
_cell.angle_gamma   90.00
#
_symmetry.space_group_name_H-M   'P 1'
#
loop_
_entity.id
_entity.type
_entity.pdbx_description
1 polymer ?
#
loop_
_entity_poly.entity_id
_entity_poly.type
_entity_poly.pdbx_seq_one_letter_code
_entity_poly.pdbx_strand_id
1 'polypeptide(L)'
;MKPPLERNPTKKRHSWWWDSHISPKNSKWLAENLEEMDKQVKEMLQLIEEDGDSFAKKAQMYYQRRPMLITHVENFYRMYRALAERYDNVTGELRKNIPTRLQYQGSLAGSDSELQRSPSPSPEPQKSWTREQSPRAAGFDVFLSNKSNGSPSPASRKEPEDLASQSESDAKSEDGEDDGIAYTLHQRVLELEDELNTVNQKLHDANEKLEVLEEKSLRCHCDSKENGNGADQSAINEKLQSSQEEINNIKNSLEVLSEEHSRLLGQNKKLEAEIVNLKEEIASDRQQYEEKLSRSDAEIDKCRQELADASEKLLQEKLSNSSVTAELQETIESIRIKLEEVSEEKLLVENKFKQLEEANSEAEKYNQELSHATEKLSEEKFRHEAEILALNQAIENLKSKLESIAKEKSLLKSWFADLEQVVERGRRIFPE
;
A
#
# COMPACT_ATOMS: atom_id res chain seq x y z
N MET A 1 11.31 -36.05 -58.86
CA MET A 1 11.90 -35.91 -57.51
C MET A 1 12.19 -34.44 -57.24
N LYS A 2 11.32 -33.76 -56.49
CA LYS A 2 11.61 -32.44 -55.92
C LYS A 2 11.43 -32.55 -54.40
N PRO A 3 12.40 -32.12 -53.59
CA PRO A 3 12.41 -32.41 -52.17
C PRO A 3 11.34 -31.60 -51.41
N PRO A 4 10.84 -32.09 -50.27
CA PRO A 4 9.83 -31.39 -49.48
C PRO A 4 10.43 -30.15 -48.82
N LEU A 5 9.71 -29.04 -48.89
CA LEU A 5 10.01 -27.77 -48.23
C LEU A 5 10.19 -27.99 -46.72
N GLU A 6 11.45 -27.99 -46.25
CA GLU A 6 11.77 -27.87 -44.84
C GLU A 6 11.13 -26.58 -44.30
N ARG A 7 10.12 -26.75 -43.45
CA ARG A 7 9.51 -25.67 -42.67
C ARG A 7 10.57 -25.17 -41.68
N ASN A 8 11.11 -23.99 -41.96
CA ASN A 8 12.02 -23.24 -41.10
C ASN A 8 11.58 -23.30 -39.62
N PRO A 9 12.39 -23.87 -38.71
CA PRO A 9 12.07 -23.93 -37.29
C PRO A 9 12.52 -22.64 -36.60
N THR A 10 11.88 -21.51 -36.90
CA THR A 10 12.17 -20.24 -36.17
C THR A 10 11.29 -20.04 -34.94
N LYS A 11 10.24 -20.85 -34.73
CA LYS A 11 9.36 -20.73 -33.56
C LYS A 11 9.96 -21.18 -32.22
N LYS A 12 11.09 -21.89 -32.20
CA LYS A 12 11.75 -22.32 -30.95
C LYS A 12 12.89 -21.42 -30.47
N ARG A 13 13.30 -20.40 -31.23
CA ARG A 13 14.43 -19.53 -30.84
C ARG A 13 14.05 -18.45 -29.83
N HIS A 14 12.80 -18.00 -29.82
CA HIS A 14 12.39 -16.93 -28.91
C HIS A 14 12.37 -17.41 -27.45
N SER A 15 12.02 -18.66 -27.16
CA SER A 15 11.97 -19.14 -25.76
C SER A 15 13.35 -19.36 -25.12
N TRP A 16 14.40 -19.64 -25.90
CA TRP A 16 15.71 -20.01 -25.33
C TRP A 16 16.44 -18.83 -24.66
N TRP A 17 16.37 -17.61 -25.21
CA TRP A 17 17.06 -16.47 -24.59
C TRP A 17 16.29 -15.93 -23.36
N TRP A 18 14.96 -16.05 -23.34
CA TRP A 18 14.12 -15.73 -22.18
C TRP A 18 14.34 -16.64 -20.98
N ASP A 19 14.32 -17.96 -21.20
CA ASP A 19 14.64 -18.95 -20.16
C ASP A 19 16.06 -18.77 -19.62
N SER A 20 16.96 -18.22 -20.44
CA SER A 20 18.36 -18.01 -20.05
C SER A 20 18.62 -16.75 -19.22
N HIS A 21 17.73 -15.74 -19.19
CA HIS A 21 18.02 -14.47 -18.49
C HIS A 21 17.13 -14.19 -17.29
N ILE A 22 15.92 -14.74 -17.25
CA ILE A 22 14.97 -14.51 -16.15
C ILE A 22 14.94 -15.67 -15.15
N SER A 23 15.48 -16.83 -15.51
CA SER A 23 15.65 -17.92 -14.55
C SER A 23 16.77 -17.59 -13.54
N PRO A 24 16.52 -17.73 -12.22
CA PRO A 24 17.55 -17.58 -11.18
C PRO A 24 18.79 -18.45 -11.43
N LYS A 25 18.65 -19.53 -12.22
CA LYS A 25 19.73 -20.46 -12.55
C LYS A 25 20.84 -19.85 -13.42
N ASN A 26 20.57 -18.76 -14.15
CA ASN A 26 21.55 -18.15 -15.05
C ASN A 26 22.03 -16.77 -14.62
N SER A 27 21.25 -16.04 -13.81
CA SER A 27 21.70 -14.76 -13.26
C SER A 27 22.27 -14.97 -11.86
N LYS A 28 23.54 -15.38 -11.79
CA LYS A 28 24.28 -15.53 -10.54
C LYS A 28 24.17 -14.27 -9.66
N TRP A 29 24.19 -13.09 -10.29
CA TRP A 29 23.98 -11.81 -9.60
C TRP A 29 22.59 -11.69 -8.97
N LEU A 30 21.52 -12.09 -9.67
CA LEU A 30 20.16 -12.03 -9.12
C LEU A 30 20.03 -12.95 -7.90
N ALA A 31 20.54 -14.18 -8.01
CA ALA A 31 20.51 -15.15 -6.93
C ALA A 31 21.28 -14.63 -5.71
N GLU A 32 22.52 -14.17 -5.89
CA GLU A 32 23.35 -13.59 -4.82
C GLU A 32 22.71 -12.33 -4.23
N ASN A 33 22.13 -11.45 -5.05
CA ASN A 33 21.48 -10.23 -4.59
C ASN A 33 20.20 -10.53 -3.80
N LEU A 34 19.41 -11.54 -4.21
CA LEU A 34 18.24 -11.97 -3.47
C LEU A 34 18.62 -12.67 -2.15
N GLU A 35 19.68 -13.49 -2.15
CA GLU A 35 20.19 -14.16 -0.94
C GLU A 35 20.72 -13.13 0.07
N GLU A 36 21.50 -12.15 -0.37
CA GLU A 36 21.99 -11.07 0.49
C GLU A 36 20.83 -10.19 1.01
N MET A 37 19.79 -9.95 0.19
CA MET A 37 18.60 -9.20 0.61
C MET A 37 17.82 -9.96 1.68
N ASP A 38 17.61 -11.26 1.49
CA ASP A 38 16.94 -12.12 2.47
C ASP A 38 17.73 -12.21 3.78
N LYS A 39 19.07 -12.32 3.68
CA LYS A 39 19.96 -12.28 4.84
C LYS A 39 19.85 -10.96 5.60
N GLN A 40 19.92 -9.82 4.93
CA GLN A 40 19.79 -8.51 5.58
C GLN A 40 18.43 -8.33 6.23
N VAL A 41 17.35 -8.77 5.57
CA VAL A 41 15.99 -8.72 6.15
C VAL A 41 15.91 -9.59 7.41
N LYS A 42 16.50 -10.78 7.41
CA LYS A 42 16.57 -11.64 8.61
C LYS A 42 17.36 -10.99 9.75
N GLU A 43 18.50 -10.39 9.45
CA GLU A 43 19.30 -9.65 10.44
C GLU A 43 18.54 -8.43 10.99
N MET A 44 17.80 -7.70 10.15
CA MET A 44 16.92 -6.62 10.58
C MET A 44 15.80 -7.11 11.52
N LEU A 45 15.16 -8.23 11.20
CA LEU A 45 14.13 -8.83 12.04
C LEU A 45 14.70 -9.24 13.40
N GLN A 46 15.88 -9.86 13.43
CA GLN A 46 16.57 -10.20 14.69
C GLN A 46 16.88 -8.97 15.55
N LEU A 47 17.30 -7.86 14.93
CA LEU A 47 17.56 -6.61 15.66
C LEU A 47 16.29 -6.03 16.30
N ILE A 48 15.10 -6.35 15.77
CA ILE A 48 13.82 -5.86 16.28
C ILE A 48 13.21 -6.82 17.30
N GLU A 49 13.24 -8.13 17.05
CA GLU A 49 12.53 -9.15 17.85
C GLU A 49 13.24 -9.48 19.17
N GLU A 50 14.57 -9.36 19.23
CA GLU A 50 15.33 -9.74 20.43
C GLU A 50 15.11 -8.72 21.56
N ASP A 51 14.12 -8.98 22.40
CA ASP A 51 13.68 -8.14 23.53
C ASP A 51 14.65 -8.21 24.72
N GLY A 52 14.98 -7.05 25.30
CA GLY A 52 15.74 -7.00 26.55
C GLY A 52 14.83 -7.23 27.75
N ASP A 53 15.25 -8.07 28.70
CA ASP A 53 14.53 -8.42 29.94
C ASP A 53 14.18 -7.22 30.84
N SER A 54 14.67 -6.02 30.54
CA SER A 54 14.46 -4.81 31.34
C SER A 54 14.33 -3.57 30.46
N PHE A 55 13.47 -2.62 30.84
CA PHE A 55 13.23 -1.40 30.07
C PHE A 55 14.50 -0.57 29.80
N ALA A 56 15.35 -0.37 30.82
CA ALA A 56 16.63 0.32 30.66
C ALA A 56 17.55 -0.39 29.63
N LYS A 57 17.50 -1.73 29.62
CA LYS A 57 18.26 -2.55 28.68
C LYS A 57 17.67 -2.45 27.27
N LYS A 58 16.33 -2.46 27.13
CA LYS A 58 15.62 -2.24 25.86
C LYS A 58 15.92 -0.87 25.25
N ALA A 59 15.92 0.19 26.06
CA ALA A 59 16.31 1.53 25.63
C ALA A 59 17.78 1.60 25.19
N GLN A 60 18.70 1.00 25.95
CA GLN A 60 20.12 0.91 25.58
C GLN A 60 20.30 0.15 24.25
N MET A 61 19.64 -0.98 24.09
CA MET A 61 19.68 -1.81 22.88
C MET A 61 19.12 -1.06 21.68
N TYR A 62 18.02 -0.31 21.84
CA TYR A 62 17.48 0.52 20.78
C TYR A 62 18.51 1.52 20.24
N TYR A 63 19.20 2.27 21.10
CA TYR A 63 20.23 3.22 20.65
C TYR A 63 21.43 2.54 20.01
N GLN A 64 21.82 1.35 20.47
CA GLN A 64 22.92 0.57 19.89
C GLN A 64 22.55 -0.06 18.54
N ARG A 65 21.32 -0.56 18.39
CA ARG A 65 20.86 -1.27 17.20
C ARG A 65 20.35 -0.34 16.10
N ARG A 66 19.81 0.83 16.46
CA ARG A 66 19.32 1.83 15.51
C ARG A 66 20.30 2.16 14.37
N PRO A 67 21.60 2.43 14.59
CA PRO A 67 22.53 2.67 13.48
C PRO A 67 22.68 1.44 12.58
N MET A 68 22.74 0.24 13.15
CA MET A 68 22.85 -0.99 12.37
C MET A 68 21.59 -1.23 11.54
N LEU A 69 20.40 -1.03 12.10
CA LEU A 69 19.13 -1.12 11.40
C LEU A 69 19.05 -0.11 10.23
N ILE A 70 19.48 1.14 10.45
CA ILE A 70 19.53 2.16 9.39
C ILE A 70 20.43 1.70 8.24
N THR A 71 21.62 1.16 8.53
CA THR A 71 22.53 0.64 7.50
C THR A 71 21.91 -0.48 6.67
N HIS A 72 21.21 -1.42 7.30
CA HIS A 72 20.56 -2.52 6.58
C HIS A 72 19.41 -2.02 5.70
N VAL A 73 18.59 -1.08 6.20
CA VAL A 73 17.50 -0.48 5.42
C VAL A 73 18.04 0.30 4.22
N GLU A 74 19.13 1.06 4.40
CA GLU A 74 19.78 1.77 3.29
C GLU A 74 20.35 0.80 2.24
N ASN A 75 20.99 -0.28 2.67
CA ASN A 75 21.52 -1.30 1.77
C ASN A 75 20.39 -2.01 1.01
N PHE A 76 19.32 -2.40 1.69
CA PHE A 76 18.13 -2.97 1.09
C PHE A 76 17.56 -2.05 0.00
N TYR A 77 17.42 -0.75 0.29
CA TYR A 77 16.93 0.23 -0.69
C TYR A 77 17.86 0.36 -1.90
N ARG A 78 19.19 0.34 -1.70
CA ARG A 78 20.18 0.35 -2.80
C ARG A 78 20.07 -0.90 -3.68
N MET A 79 19.91 -2.08 -3.08
CA MET A 79 19.76 -3.34 -3.78
C MET A 79 18.45 -3.39 -4.58
N TYR A 80 17.35 -2.92 -3.99
CA TYR A 80 16.07 -2.77 -4.66
C TYR A 80 16.17 -1.84 -5.88
N ARG A 81 16.83 -0.68 -5.72
CA ARG A 81 17.08 0.26 -6.83
C ARG A 81 17.92 -0.36 -7.94
N ALA A 82 19.00 -1.06 -7.60
CA ALA A 82 19.85 -1.75 -8.57
C ALA A 82 19.07 -2.85 -9.33
N LEU A 83 18.16 -3.55 -8.64
CA LEU A 83 17.29 -4.55 -9.26
C LEU A 83 16.30 -3.91 -10.24
N ALA A 84 15.64 -2.83 -9.85
CA ALA A 84 14.71 -2.08 -10.70
C ALA A 84 15.41 -1.52 -11.95
N GLU A 85 16.59 -0.93 -11.80
CA GLU A 85 17.40 -0.44 -12.92
C GLU A 85 17.79 -1.56 -13.89
N ARG A 86 18.14 -2.76 -13.38
CA ARG A 86 18.44 -3.91 -14.24
C ARG A 86 17.20 -4.42 -14.96
N TYR A 87 16.04 -4.44 -14.30
CA TYR A 87 14.79 -4.82 -14.93
C TYR A 87 14.42 -3.87 -16.07
N ASP A 88 14.54 -2.55 -15.85
CA ASP A 88 14.32 -1.54 -16.88
C ASP A 88 15.33 -1.64 -18.02
N ASN A 89 16.59 -1.93 -17.73
CA ASN A 89 17.62 -2.15 -18.75
C ASN A 89 17.28 -3.37 -19.62
N VAL A 90 16.95 -4.52 -19.03
CA VAL A 90 16.60 -5.74 -19.78
C VAL A 90 15.32 -5.53 -20.58
N THR A 91 14.30 -4.91 -19.99
CA THR A 91 13.03 -4.63 -20.68
C THR A 91 13.23 -3.60 -21.79
N GLY A 92 14.08 -2.60 -21.58
CA GLY A 92 14.45 -1.60 -22.57
C GLY A 92 15.28 -2.18 -23.73
N GLU A 93 16.25 -3.04 -23.44
CA GLU A 93 17.03 -3.78 -24.44
C GLU A 93 16.16 -4.73 -25.24
N LEU A 94 15.22 -5.43 -24.61
CA LEU A 94 14.24 -6.25 -25.30
C LEU A 94 13.43 -5.43 -26.30
N ARG A 95 12.88 -4.28 -25.90
CA ARG A 95 12.11 -3.42 -26.81
C ARG A 95 12.92 -2.96 -28.01
N LYS A 96 14.25 -2.79 -27.85
CA LYS A 96 15.17 -2.45 -28.96
C LYS A 96 15.49 -3.66 -29.86
N ASN A 97 15.54 -4.87 -29.30
CA ASN A 97 15.89 -6.10 -30.04
C ASN A 97 14.71 -6.79 -30.71
N ILE A 98 13.46 -6.42 -30.39
CA ILE A 98 12.29 -6.82 -31.18
C ILE A 98 12.44 -6.12 -32.54
N PRO A 99 12.72 -6.86 -33.64
CA PRO A 99 12.92 -6.21 -34.93
C PRO A 99 11.65 -5.48 -35.33
N THR A 100 11.78 -4.20 -35.66
CA THR A 100 10.78 -3.29 -36.27
C THR A 100 10.20 -3.80 -37.61
N ARG A 101 10.30 -5.10 -37.90
CA ARG A 101 9.73 -5.72 -39.11
C ARG A 101 8.23 -5.97 -39.01
N LEU A 102 7.62 -5.85 -37.83
CA LEU A 102 6.19 -6.08 -37.64
C LEU A 102 5.33 -4.82 -37.49
N GLN A 103 5.85 -3.63 -37.84
CA GLN A 103 5.03 -2.41 -37.87
C GLN A 103 4.70 -1.89 -39.28
N TYR A 104 4.95 -2.68 -40.32
CA TYR A 104 4.52 -2.37 -41.70
C TYR A 104 3.67 -3.50 -42.29
N GLN A 105 2.60 -3.90 -41.62
CA GLN A 105 1.46 -4.50 -42.31
C GLN A 105 0.23 -4.45 -41.41
N GLY A 106 -0.75 -3.61 -41.76
CA GLY A 106 -2.06 -3.64 -41.14
C GLY A 106 -2.48 -2.36 -40.42
N SER A 107 -2.42 -1.21 -41.10
CA SER A 107 -3.39 -0.15 -40.84
C SER A 107 -4.10 0.15 -42.15
N LEU A 108 -5.10 -0.71 -42.43
CA LEU A 108 -6.23 -0.39 -43.29
C LEU A 108 -7.13 0.59 -42.51
N ALA A 109 -7.82 1.45 -43.26
CA ALA A 109 -8.79 2.46 -42.81
C ALA A 109 -8.20 3.79 -42.34
N GLY A 110 -8.29 4.81 -43.20
CA GLY A 110 -7.96 6.19 -42.84
C GLY A 110 -7.87 7.17 -44.00
N SER A 111 -8.98 7.28 -44.75
CA SER A 111 -9.40 8.47 -45.51
C SER A 111 -8.51 9.01 -46.63
N ASP A 112 -9.13 8.98 -47.81
CA ASP A 112 -8.96 9.85 -48.97
C ASP A 112 -8.55 11.30 -48.62
N SER A 113 -7.35 11.69 -49.01
CA SER A 113 -7.00 13.07 -49.36
C SER A 113 -5.74 13.05 -50.21
N GLU A 114 -5.98 13.28 -51.48
CA GLU A 114 -5.06 13.65 -52.55
C GLU A 114 -3.90 14.53 -52.06
N LEU A 115 -2.66 14.07 -52.23
CA LEU A 115 -1.57 14.94 -52.71
C LEU A 115 -0.51 14.06 -53.39
N GLN A 116 -0.61 14.03 -54.71
CA GLN A 116 0.49 13.67 -55.59
C GLN A 116 1.68 14.62 -55.33
N ARG A 117 2.80 14.10 -54.85
CA ARG A 117 4.10 14.67 -55.24
C ARG A 117 5.17 13.59 -55.33
N SER A 118 5.52 13.34 -56.59
CA SER A 118 6.63 12.51 -57.06
C SER A 118 8.01 12.94 -56.53
N PRO A 119 9.03 12.07 -56.66
CA PRO A 119 10.22 12.03 -55.80
C PRO A 119 11.44 12.74 -56.38
N SER A 120 12.29 13.29 -55.50
CA SER A 120 13.72 13.51 -55.78
C SER A 120 14.51 13.67 -54.47
N PRO A 121 15.75 13.13 -54.37
CA PRO A 121 16.52 13.05 -53.14
C PRO A 121 17.51 14.22 -52.95
N SER A 122 17.95 14.42 -51.69
CA SER A 122 19.12 15.20 -51.21
C SER A 122 18.85 16.65 -50.76
N PRO A 123 19.60 17.23 -49.79
CA PRO A 123 20.36 16.66 -48.65
C PRO A 123 19.96 17.30 -47.30
N GLU A 124 20.48 16.74 -46.20
CA GLU A 124 20.52 17.32 -44.84
C GLU A 124 20.81 18.84 -44.82
N PRO A 125 20.19 19.59 -43.89
CA PRO A 125 20.94 19.88 -42.65
C PRO A 125 20.11 20.02 -41.34
N GLN A 126 20.79 19.63 -40.26
CA GLN A 126 20.79 20.25 -38.94
C GLN A 126 19.63 20.01 -37.96
N LYS A 127 19.87 18.97 -37.12
CA LYS A 127 19.97 19.06 -35.65
C LYS A 127 18.97 20.02 -34.97
N SER A 128 17.83 19.45 -34.60
CA SER A 128 16.97 19.94 -33.53
C SER A 128 17.64 19.71 -32.17
N TRP A 129 18.07 20.80 -31.54
CA TRP A 129 18.29 20.90 -30.09
C TRP A 129 17.53 22.13 -29.59
N THR A 130 16.22 21.99 -29.45
CA THR A 130 15.36 22.90 -28.67
C THR A 130 14.36 21.99 -27.96
N ARG A 131 14.72 21.54 -26.75
CA ARG A 131 14.39 22.17 -25.46
C ARG A 131 12.91 22.01 -25.12
N GLU A 132 12.69 21.09 -24.19
CA GLU A 132 11.62 21.09 -23.17
C GLU A 132 10.19 21.22 -23.68
N GLN A 133 9.61 20.09 -24.10
CA GLN A 133 8.20 19.84 -23.82
C GLN A 133 8.13 18.60 -22.92
N SER A 134 7.71 18.86 -21.69
CA SER A 134 7.47 17.89 -20.62
C SER A 134 6.67 16.68 -21.14
N PRO A 135 6.98 15.45 -20.69
CA PRO A 135 6.32 14.24 -21.15
C PRO A 135 4.88 14.20 -20.60
N ARG A 136 3.95 14.83 -21.31
CA ARG A 136 2.52 14.60 -21.11
C ARG A 136 2.09 13.48 -22.05
N ALA A 137 1.55 12.42 -21.46
CA ALA A 137 1.19 11.19 -22.15
C ALA A 137 0.18 11.43 -23.29
N ALA A 138 0.45 10.84 -24.44
CA ALA A 138 -0.46 10.82 -25.59
C ALA A 138 -1.79 10.17 -25.18
N GLY A 139 -2.92 10.84 -25.42
CA GLY A 139 -4.26 10.30 -25.17
C GLY A 139 -5.20 11.16 -24.32
N PHE A 140 -4.76 12.32 -23.82
CA PHE A 140 -5.60 13.24 -23.03
C PHE A 140 -6.06 14.50 -23.77
N ASP A 141 -5.98 14.56 -25.10
CA ASP A 141 -6.52 15.69 -25.90
C ASP A 141 -8.05 15.64 -26.07
N VAL A 142 -8.71 14.52 -25.79
CA VAL A 142 -10.14 14.35 -26.07
C VAL A 142 -11.04 14.81 -24.89
N PHE A 143 -10.54 14.79 -23.66
CA PHE A 143 -11.41 14.92 -22.49
C PHE A 143 -11.52 16.34 -21.89
N LEU A 144 -10.64 17.28 -22.25
CA LEU A 144 -10.63 18.62 -21.63
C LEU A 144 -10.78 19.79 -22.61
N SER A 145 -11.39 19.55 -23.78
CA SER A 145 -11.86 20.67 -24.61
C SER A 145 -13.24 21.13 -24.10
N ASN A 146 -13.18 21.97 -23.08
CA ASN A 146 -14.31 22.63 -22.46
C ASN A 146 -15.05 23.52 -23.48
N LYS A 147 -16.17 22.99 -23.98
CA LYS A 147 -17.48 23.65 -24.11
C LYS A 147 -17.46 25.18 -23.89
N SER A 148 -17.31 25.93 -24.99
CA SER A 148 -17.77 27.31 -25.05
C SER A 148 -18.23 27.67 -26.45
N ASN A 149 -19.54 27.97 -26.54
CA ASN A 149 -20.23 28.83 -27.50
C ASN A 149 -20.13 28.55 -29.01
N GLY A 150 -21.31 28.42 -29.62
CA GLY A 150 -21.52 28.92 -30.99
C GLY A 150 -22.28 27.99 -31.92
N SER A 151 -23.58 27.86 -31.67
CA SER A 151 -24.62 27.45 -32.62
C SER A 151 -24.58 28.26 -33.95
N PRO A 152 -25.49 28.02 -34.91
CA PRO A 152 -25.76 26.76 -35.64
C PRO A 152 -25.99 27.03 -37.15
N SER A 153 -26.37 25.98 -37.90
CA SER A 153 -27.02 25.99 -39.24
C SER A 153 -26.11 25.60 -40.42
N PRO A 154 -26.65 25.12 -41.56
CA PRO A 154 -28.06 24.92 -41.95
C PRO A 154 -28.39 23.43 -42.24
N ALA A 155 -29.54 22.89 -41.84
CA ALA A 155 -30.90 23.17 -42.33
C ALA A 155 -31.14 22.78 -43.80
N SER A 156 -32.24 22.07 -44.00
CA SER A 156 -32.94 21.75 -45.27
C SER A 156 -32.47 20.45 -45.95
N ARG A 157 -33.34 19.51 -46.35
CA ARG A 157 -34.78 19.62 -46.61
C ARG A 157 -35.37 18.23 -46.89
N LYS A 158 -36.63 18.07 -46.44
CA LYS A 158 -37.77 17.39 -47.09
C LYS A 158 -37.87 15.86 -47.10
N GLU A 159 -38.65 15.39 -46.12
CA GLU A 159 -39.91 14.63 -46.24
C GLU A 159 -40.55 14.50 -47.64
N PRO A 160 -41.27 13.39 -47.82
CA PRO A 160 -42.71 13.47 -48.08
C PRO A 160 -43.53 12.68 -47.05
N GLU A 161 -44.68 13.27 -46.75
CA GLU A 161 -45.81 12.75 -45.97
C GLU A 161 -46.67 11.83 -46.85
N ASP A 162 -47.38 10.86 -46.25
CA ASP A 162 -48.83 10.65 -46.49
C ASP A 162 -49.42 9.46 -45.68
N LEU A 163 -50.48 9.80 -44.93
CA LEU A 163 -51.75 9.07 -44.70
C LEU A 163 -51.73 7.73 -43.93
N ALA A 164 -52.19 7.67 -42.66
CA ALA A 164 -53.59 7.74 -42.16
C ALA A 164 -54.29 6.38 -41.98
N SER A 165 -54.85 6.21 -40.77
CA SER A 165 -56.03 5.39 -40.39
C SER A 165 -55.84 4.05 -39.64
N GLN A 166 -56.00 4.16 -38.32
CA GLN A 166 -56.98 3.44 -37.48
C GLN A 166 -57.04 1.90 -37.49
N SER A 167 -56.59 1.27 -36.40
CA SER A 167 -57.50 0.47 -35.53
C SER A 167 -56.85 0.06 -34.22
N GLU A 168 -57.68 0.09 -33.21
CA GLU A 168 -57.42 -0.19 -31.80
C GLU A 168 -57.25 -1.70 -31.57
N SER A 169 -56.20 -2.09 -30.86
CA SER A 169 -56.29 -3.15 -29.87
C SER A 169 -55.20 -3.01 -28.83
N ASP A 170 -55.64 -3.30 -27.62
CA ASP A 170 -55.12 -2.91 -26.32
C ASP A 170 -54.37 -4.11 -25.73
N ALA A 171 -53.05 -3.98 -25.53
CA ALA A 171 -52.27 -4.82 -24.62
C ALA A 171 -50.92 -4.16 -24.31
N LYS A 172 -50.75 -3.81 -23.04
CA LYS A 172 -49.53 -3.32 -22.40
C LYS A 172 -48.64 -4.50 -21.95
N SER A 173 -47.40 -4.53 -22.40
CA SER A 173 -46.21 -5.13 -21.75
C SER A 173 -45.00 -4.60 -22.53
N GLU A 174 -44.23 -3.61 -22.09
CA GLU A 174 -43.10 -3.69 -21.14
C GLU A 174 -42.14 -4.86 -21.41
N ASP A 175 -40.85 -4.53 -21.59
CA ASP A 175 -39.71 -5.27 -22.16
C ASP A 175 -39.80 -5.50 -23.69
N GLY A 176 -38.98 -4.91 -24.56
CA GLY A 176 -37.55 -4.61 -24.41
C GLY A 176 -36.78 -5.40 -25.48
N GLU A 177 -36.70 -4.85 -26.70
CA GLU A 177 -35.68 -5.18 -27.72
C GLU A 177 -35.53 -6.67 -28.13
N ASP A 178 -36.59 -7.31 -28.66
CA ASP A 178 -36.44 -8.60 -29.40
C ASP A 178 -37.23 -8.69 -30.73
N ASP A 179 -37.88 -7.60 -31.15
CA ASP A 179 -38.68 -7.59 -32.40
C ASP A 179 -37.83 -7.67 -33.69
N GLY A 180 -36.51 -7.44 -33.61
CA GLY A 180 -35.62 -7.50 -34.78
C GLY A 180 -35.42 -8.92 -35.34
N ILE A 181 -35.39 -9.93 -34.47
CA ILE A 181 -35.15 -11.32 -34.89
C ILE A 181 -36.46 -11.93 -35.42
N ALA A 182 -37.59 -11.63 -34.77
CA ALA A 182 -38.90 -12.06 -35.24
C ALA A 182 -39.23 -11.46 -36.62
N TYR A 183 -38.93 -10.17 -36.85
CA TYR A 183 -39.17 -9.52 -38.14
C TYR A 183 -38.27 -10.08 -39.25
N THR A 184 -36.99 -10.36 -38.96
CA THR A 184 -36.07 -10.96 -39.94
C THR A 184 -36.44 -12.40 -40.30
N LEU A 185 -36.94 -13.19 -39.34
CA LEU A 185 -37.44 -14.54 -39.62
C LEU A 185 -38.75 -14.51 -40.42
N HIS A 186 -39.70 -13.63 -40.08
CA HIS A 186 -40.94 -13.50 -40.86
C HIS A 186 -40.68 -13.03 -42.29
N GLN A 187 -39.75 -12.09 -42.49
CA GLN A 187 -39.32 -11.66 -43.82
C GLN A 187 -38.73 -12.83 -44.63
N ARG A 188 -37.93 -13.68 -43.98
CA ARG A 188 -37.34 -14.85 -44.63
C ARG A 188 -38.36 -15.94 -44.97
N VAL A 189 -39.38 -16.13 -44.13
CA VAL A 189 -40.48 -17.07 -44.40
C VAL A 189 -41.27 -16.64 -45.64
N LEU A 190 -41.59 -15.35 -45.77
CA LEU A 190 -42.27 -14.83 -46.96
C LEU A 190 -41.45 -15.01 -48.24
N GLU A 191 -40.14 -14.77 -48.20
CA GLU A 191 -39.25 -15.01 -49.34
C GLU A 191 -39.22 -16.49 -49.75
N LEU A 192 -39.17 -17.40 -48.77
CA LEU A 192 -39.17 -18.84 -49.03
C LEU A 192 -40.53 -19.34 -49.54
N GLU A 193 -41.64 -18.74 -49.09
CA GLU A 193 -42.97 -19.03 -49.61
C GLU A 193 -43.14 -18.58 -51.06
N ASP A 194 -42.61 -17.40 -51.42
CA ASP A 194 -42.56 -16.92 -52.81
C ASP A 194 -41.67 -17.81 -53.68
N GLU A 195 -40.47 -18.17 -53.22
CA GLU A 195 -39.57 -19.09 -53.94
C GLU A 195 -40.25 -20.46 -54.16
N LEU A 196 -40.88 -21.02 -53.13
CA LEU A 196 -41.60 -22.30 -53.22
C LEU A 196 -42.76 -22.22 -54.22
N ASN A 197 -43.53 -21.12 -54.21
CA ASN A 197 -44.61 -20.89 -55.17
C ASN A 197 -44.08 -20.78 -56.62
N THR A 198 -42.95 -20.09 -56.85
CA THR A 198 -42.34 -20.00 -58.18
C THR A 198 -41.83 -21.35 -58.70
N VAL A 199 -41.27 -22.18 -57.81
CA VAL A 199 -40.79 -23.53 -58.17
C VAL A 199 -41.96 -24.45 -58.45
N ASN A 200 -43.03 -24.41 -57.64
CA ASN A 200 -44.24 -25.20 -57.86
C ASN A 200 -44.93 -24.82 -59.18
N GLN A 201 -44.98 -23.53 -59.54
CA GLN A 201 -45.52 -23.10 -60.84
C GLN A 201 -44.67 -23.65 -62.01
N LYS A 202 -43.34 -23.57 -61.92
CA LYS A 202 -42.45 -24.14 -62.95
C LYS A 202 -42.59 -25.66 -63.07
N LEU A 203 -42.80 -26.35 -61.94
CA LEU A 203 -43.05 -27.78 -61.93
C LEU A 203 -44.39 -28.11 -62.60
N HIS A 204 -45.43 -27.32 -62.34
CA HIS A 204 -46.73 -27.45 -62.99
C HIS A 204 -46.63 -27.22 -64.52
N ASP A 205 -45.91 -26.18 -64.95
CA ASP A 205 -45.67 -25.88 -66.38
C ASP A 205 -44.84 -26.99 -67.06
N ALA A 206 -43.89 -27.59 -66.34
CA ALA A 206 -43.11 -28.71 -66.84
C ALA A 206 -43.95 -29.98 -66.94
N ASN A 207 -44.85 -30.22 -65.98
CA ASN A 207 -45.75 -31.37 -65.99
C ASN A 207 -46.79 -31.25 -67.12
N GLU A 208 -47.33 -30.06 -67.37
CA GLU A 208 -48.24 -29.80 -68.51
C GLU A 208 -47.52 -30.01 -69.85
N LYS A 209 -46.25 -29.58 -69.97
CA LYS A 209 -45.43 -29.88 -71.16
C LYS A 209 -45.18 -31.38 -71.34
N LEU A 210 -44.96 -32.10 -70.25
CA LEU A 210 -44.81 -33.55 -70.25
C LEU A 210 -46.11 -34.23 -70.69
N GLU A 211 -47.27 -33.79 -70.17
CA GLU A 211 -48.58 -34.32 -70.57
C GLU A 211 -48.87 -34.06 -72.06
N VAL A 212 -48.55 -32.87 -72.59
CA VAL A 212 -48.66 -32.58 -74.04
C VAL A 212 -47.72 -33.45 -74.88
N LEU A 213 -46.52 -33.75 -74.36
CA LEU A 213 -45.59 -34.66 -75.03
C LEU A 213 -46.07 -36.11 -74.96
N GLU A 214 -46.64 -36.54 -73.83
CA GLU A 214 -47.22 -37.87 -73.66
C GLU A 214 -48.48 -38.04 -74.52
N GLU A 215 -49.35 -37.03 -74.63
CA GLU A 215 -50.51 -37.04 -75.53
C GLU A 215 -50.07 -37.07 -77.01
N LYS A 216 -49.04 -36.30 -77.39
CA LYS A 216 -48.42 -36.41 -78.72
C LYS A 216 -47.79 -37.79 -78.95
N SER A 217 -47.18 -38.37 -77.92
CA SER A 217 -46.56 -39.69 -77.99
C SER A 217 -47.61 -40.81 -78.12
N LEU A 218 -48.74 -40.72 -77.41
CA LEU A 218 -49.88 -41.64 -77.54
C LEU A 218 -50.61 -41.45 -78.87
N ARG A 219 -50.60 -40.23 -79.44
CA ARG A 219 -51.12 -39.95 -80.79
C ARG A 219 -50.20 -40.47 -81.90
N CYS A 220 -48.93 -40.71 -81.59
CA CYS A 220 -47.98 -41.37 -82.48
C CYS A 220 -48.20 -42.90 -82.42
N HIS A 221 -49.35 -43.33 -82.95
CA HIS A 221 -49.55 -44.73 -83.29
C HIS A 221 -48.49 -45.15 -84.32
N CYS A 222 -47.85 -46.27 -84.01
CA CYS A 222 -46.72 -46.84 -84.72
C CYS A 222 -47.12 -47.30 -86.13
N ASP A 223 -47.14 -46.40 -87.11
CA ASP A 223 -47.12 -46.79 -88.51
C ASP A 223 -45.68 -46.91 -88.99
N SER A 224 -45.19 -48.14 -88.90
CA SER A 224 -44.07 -48.62 -89.69
C SER A 224 -44.33 -48.34 -91.17
N LYS A 225 -43.46 -47.57 -91.82
CA LYS A 225 -43.31 -47.66 -93.29
C LYS A 225 -41.84 -47.78 -93.64
N GLU A 226 -41.54 -49.01 -94.02
CA GLU A 226 -40.47 -49.40 -94.93
C GLU A 226 -40.31 -48.42 -96.09
N ASN A 227 -39.07 -48.00 -96.31
CA ASN A 227 -38.42 -47.66 -97.59
C ASN A 227 -37.33 -46.66 -97.21
N GLY A 228 -36.06 -47.04 -97.19
CA GLY A 228 -35.40 -47.57 -98.37
C GLY A 228 -34.55 -46.46 -98.94
N ASN A 229 -33.23 -46.61 -98.76
CA ASN A 229 -32.18 -46.45 -99.78
C ASN A 229 -30.91 -45.83 -99.18
N GLY A 230 -30.02 -46.70 -98.72
CA GLY A 230 -28.55 -46.69 -98.90
C GLY A 230 -27.71 -45.46 -98.50
N ALA A 231 -28.11 -44.25 -98.83
CA ALA A 231 -27.40 -43.02 -98.48
C ALA A 231 -27.66 -42.62 -97.02
N ASP A 232 -28.88 -42.84 -96.51
CA ASP A 232 -29.22 -42.58 -95.11
C ASP A 232 -28.58 -43.58 -94.14
N GLN A 233 -28.27 -44.80 -94.57
CA GLN A 233 -27.62 -45.79 -93.70
C GLN A 233 -26.18 -45.36 -93.31
N SER A 234 -25.46 -44.68 -94.21
CA SER A 234 -24.13 -44.12 -93.92
C SER A 234 -24.25 -42.95 -92.94
N ALA A 235 -25.18 -42.02 -93.17
CA ALA A 235 -25.41 -40.88 -92.28
C ALA A 235 -25.91 -41.32 -90.89
N ILE A 236 -26.75 -42.37 -90.81
CA ILE A 236 -27.19 -42.97 -89.55
C ILE A 236 -26.02 -43.64 -88.84
N ASN A 237 -25.17 -44.40 -89.56
CA ASN A 237 -24.00 -45.04 -88.96
C ASN A 237 -22.95 -44.02 -88.48
N GLU A 238 -22.72 -42.92 -89.21
CA GLU A 238 -21.83 -41.84 -88.78
C GLU A 238 -22.37 -41.14 -87.53
N LYS A 239 -23.67 -40.85 -87.47
CA LYS A 239 -24.32 -40.32 -86.25
C LYS A 239 -24.23 -41.30 -85.08
N LEU A 240 -24.39 -42.60 -85.33
CA LEU A 240 -24.25 -43.64 -84.32
C LEU A 240 -22.81 -43.72 -83.80
N GLN A 241 -21.81 -43.62 -84.69
CA GLN A 241 -20.40 -43.58 -84.30
C GLN A 241 -20.05 -42.31 -83.52
N SER A 242 -20.48 -41.13 -83.98
CA SER A 242 -20.31 -39.86 -83.24
C SER A 242 -20.96 -39.92 -81.85
N SER A 243 -22.19 -40.42 -81.77
CA SER A 243 -22.88 -40.60 -80.49
C SER A 243 -22.17 -41.61 -79.59
N GLN A 244 -21.62 -42.70 -80.16
CA GLN A 244 -20.86 -43.69 -79.40
C GLN A 244 -19.54 -43.10 -78.87
N GLU A 245 -18.85 -42.27 -79.66
CA GLU A 245 -17.67 -41.52 -79.23
C GLU A 245 -18.01 -40.52 -78.12
N GLU A 246 -19.12 -39.78 -78.26
CA GLU A 246 -19.64 -38.88 -77.22
C GLU A 246 -19.97 -39.63 -75.92
N ILE A 247 -20.65 -40.78 -76.01
CA ILE A 247 -20.94 -41.65 -74.85
C ILE A 247 -19.64 -42.10 -74.19
N ASN A 248 -18.63 -42.50 -74.97
CA ASN A 248 -17.33 -42.91 -74.43
C ASN A 248 -16.60 -41.73 -73.76
N ASN A 249 -16.66 -40.53 -74.35
CA ASN A 249 -16.08 -39.31 -73.76
C ASN A 249 -16.78 -38.93 -72.44
N ILE A 250 -18.11 -39.02 -72.39
CA ILE A 250 -18.89 -38.76 -71.17
C ILE A 250 -18.56 -39.80 -70.10
N LYS A 251 -18.46 -41.10 -70.46
CA LYS A 251 -18.04 -42.16 -69.52
C LYS A 251 -16.65 -41.90 -68.94
N ASN A 252 -15.67 -41.55 -69.77
CA ASN A 252 -14.32 -41.22 -69.31
C ASN A 252 -14.32 -40.00 -68.38
N SER A 253 -15.11 -38.97 -68.70
CA SER A 253 -15.24 -37.76 -67.86
C SER A 253 -15.90 -38.09 -66.52
N LEU A 254 -16.91 -38.96 -66.51
CA LEU A 254 -17.58 -39.42 -65.29
C LEU A 254 -16.63 -40.23 -64.39
N GLU A 255 -15.78 -41.08 -64.98
CA GLU A 255 -14.76 -41.84 -64.23
C GLU A 255 -13.75 -40.90 -63.57
N VAL A 256 -13.22 -39.92 -64.29
CA VAL A 256 -12.29 -38.92 -63.74
C VAL A 256 -12.93 -38.12 -62.61
N LEU A 257 -14.20 -37.72 -62.75
CA LEU A 257 -14.95 -37.01 -61.70
C LEU A 257 -15.21 -37.91 -60.47
N SER A 258 -15.47 -39.20 -60.69
CA SER A 258 -15.64 -40.20 -59.62
C SER A 258 -14.35 -40.39 -58.80
N GLU A 259 -13.20 -40.47 -59.47
CA GLU A 259 -11.88 -40.51 -58.83
C GLU A 259 -11.59 -39.22 -58.05
N GLU A 260 -11.90 -38.06 -58.63
CA GLU A 260 -11.74 -36.76 -57.97
C GLU A 260 -12.62 -36.63 -56.72
N HIS A 261 -13.89 -37.03 -56.79
CA HIS A 261 -14.80 -37.04 -55.65
C HIS A 261 -14.25 -37.94 -54.53
N SER A 262 -13.74 -39.13 -54.86
CA SER A 262 -13.12 -40.04 -53.89
C SER A 262 -11.87 -39.43 -53.24
N ARG A 263 -11.04 -38.72 -54.02
CA ARG A 263 -9.87 -37.98 -53.53
C ARG A 263 -10.27 -36.84 -52.59
N LEU A 264 -11.24 -36.03 -52.97
CA LEU A 264 -11.75 -34.91 -52.17
C LEU A 264 -12.40 -35.42 -50.88
N LEU A 265 -13.18 -36.51 -50.94
CA LEU A 265 -13.77 -37.15 -49.76
C LEU A 265 -12.68 -37.61 -48.78
N GLY A 266 -11.58 -38.19 -49.28
CA GLY A 266 -10.44 -38.57 -48.45
C GLY A 266 -9.71 -37.39 -47.81
N GLN A 267 -9.62 -36.25 -48.49
CA GLN A 267 -9.04 -35.02 -47.95
C GLN A 267 -9.96 -34.38 -46.90
N ASN A 268 -11.27 -34.31 -47.15
CA ASN A 268 -12.26 -33.80 -46.20
C ASN A 268 -12.24 -34.60 -44.90
N LYS A 269 -12.21 -35.94 -44.96
CA LYS A 269 -12.07 -36.79 -43.76
C LYS A 269 -10.81 -36.50 -42.95
N LYS A 270 -9.69 -36.19 -43.61
CA LYS A 270 -8.42 -35.83 -42.93
C LYS A 270 -8.52 -34.47 -42.27
N LEU A 271 -9.08 -33.48 -42.96
CA LEU A 271 -9.30 -32.13 -42.41
C LEU A 271 -10.30 -32.16 -41.25
N GLU A 272 -11.38 -32.94 -41.35
CA GLU A 272 -12.34 -33.16 -40.27
C GLU A 272 -11.67 -33.74 -39.03
N ALA A 273 -10.82 -34.75 -39.18
CA ALA A 273 -10.05 -35.32 -38.06
C ALA A 273 -9.09 -34.29 -37.43
N GLU A 274 -8.41 -33.46 -38.24
CA GLU A 274 -7.54 -32.39 -37.74
C GLU A 274 -8.33 -31.32 -36.98
N ILE A 275 -9.51 -30.93 -37.48
CA ILE A 275 -10.41 -29.99 -36.80
C ILE A 275 -10.87 -30.54 -35.45
N VAL A 276 -11.21 -31.83 -35.37
CA VAL A 276 -11.60 -32.47 -34.10
C VAL A 276 -10.44 -32.46 -33.11
N ASN A 277 -9.23 -32.85 -33.54
CA ASN A 277 -8.04 -32.83 -32.68
C ASN A 277 -7.70 -31.42 -32.17
N LEU A 278 -7.74 -30.40 -33.05
CA LEU A 278 -7.48 -29.01 -32.66
C LEU A 278 -8.56 -28.48 -31.69
N LYS A 279 -9.82 -28.88 -31.87
CA LYS A 279 -10.89 -28.52 -30.93
C LYS A 279 -10.68 -29.14 -29.55
N GLU A 280 -10.22 -30.39 -29.49
CA GLU A 280 -9.89 -31.07 -28.23
C GLU A 280 -8.69 -30.44 -27.52
N GLU A 281 -7.65 -30.06 -28.27
CA GLU A 281 -6.48 -29.32 -27.75
C GLU A 281 -6.90 -27.95 -27.18
N ILE A 282 -7.70 -27.18 -27.92
CA ILE A 282 -8.23 -25.89 -27.47
C ILE A 282 -9.10 -26.04 -26.22
N ALA A 283 -9.93 -27.08 -26.15
CA ALA A 283 -10.77 -27.35 -24.98
C ALA A 283 -9.93 -27.71 -23.75
N SER A 284 -8.89 -28.53 -23.93
CA SER A 284 -7.94 -28.91 -22.88
C SER A 284 -7.16 -27.70 -22.37
N ASP A 285 -6.66 -26.86 -23.26
CA ASP A 285 -5.95 -25.62 -22.92
C ASP A 285 -6.87 -24.66 -22.18
N ARG A 286 -8.11 -24.46 -22.65
CA ARG A 286 -9.11 -23.61 -21.98
C ARG A 286 -9.36 -24.09 -20.55
N GLN A 287 -9.55 -25.39 -20.34
CA GLN A 287 -9.76 -25.96 -19.01
C GLN A 287 -8.56 -25.70 -18.09
N GLN A 288 -7.33 -25.82 -18.59
CA GLN A 288 -6.13 -25.52 -17.80
C GLN A 288 -6.02 -24.04 -17.44
N TYR A 289 -6.37 -23.12 -18.35
CA TYR A 289 -6.37 -21.69 -18.05
C TYR A 289 -7.47 -21.31 -17.07
N GLU A 290 -8.65 -21.89 -17.19
CA GLU A 290 -9.76 -21.68 -16.25
C GLU A 290 -9.39 -22.16 -14.84
N GLU A 291 -8.77 -23.33 -14.71
CA GLU A 291 -8.31 -23.84 -13.43
C GLU A 291 -7.17 -22.98 -12.82
N LYS A 292 -6.25 -22.47 -13.64
CA LYS A 292 -5.21 -21.52 -13.19
C LYS A 292 -5.82 -20.20 -12.72
N LEU A 293 -6.82 -19.69 -13.44
CA LEU A 293 -7.52 -18.46 -13.08
C LEU A 293 -8.26 -18.63 -11.74
N SER A 294 -9.00 -19.72 -11.57
CA SER A 294 -9.66 -20.03 -10.29
C SER A 294 -8.68 -20.20 -9.13
N ARG A 295 -7.49 -20.79 -9.38
CA ARG A 295 -6.43 -20.88 -8.36
C ARG A 295 -5.90 -19.50 -7.99
N SER A 296 -5.63 -18.63 -8.96
CA SER A 296 -5.15 -17.28 -8.68
C SER A 296 -6.22 -16.43 -7.99
N ASP A 297 -7.48 -16.56 -8.35
CA ASP A 297 -8.59 -15.84 -7.70
C ASP A 297 -8.73 -16.27 -6.23
N ALA A 298 -8.65 -17.57 -5.94
CA ALA A 298 -8.65 -18.08 -4.58
C ALA A 298 -7.45 -17.58 -3.75
N GLU A 299 -6.27 -17.47 -4.35
CA GLU A 299 -5.08 -16.92 -3.70
C GLU A 299 -5.22 -15.42 -3.42
N ILE A 300 -5.77 -14.65 -4.37
CA ILE A 300 -6.07 -13.23 -4.20
C ILE A 300 -7.06 -13.01 -3.05
N ASP A 301 -8.13 -13.80 -2.99
CA ASP A 301 -9.12 -13.70 -1.92
C ASP A 301 -8.55 -14.07 -0.55
N LYS A 302 -7.65 -15.07 -0.50
CA LYS A 302 -6.90 -15.37 0.72
C LYS A 302 -6.03 -14.20 1.17
N CYS A 303 -5.24 -13.60 0.26
CA CYS A 303 -4.41 -12.44 0.58
C CYS A 303 -5.26 -11.22 1.01
N ARG A 304 -6.43 -11.03 0.40
CA ARG A 304 -7.38 -9.97 0.80
C ARG A 304 -7.91 -10.20 2.22
N GLN A 305 -8.25 -11.43 2.58
CA GLN A 305 -8.70 -11.77 3.92
C GLN A 305 -7.58 -11.55 4.95
N GLU A 306 -6.36 -12.02 4.68
CA GLU A 306 -5.21 -11.82 5.56
C GLU A 306 -4.91 -10.31 5.78
N LEU A 307 -5.05 -9.51 4.72
CA LEU A 307 -4.90 -8.04 4.81
C LEU A 307 -6.00 -7.39 5.66
N ALA A 308 -7.25 -7.86 5.54
CA ALA A 308 -8.37 -7.39 6.34
C ALA A 308 -8.15 -7.72 7.83
N ASP A 309 -7.80 -8.97 8.15
CA ASP A 309 -7.53 -9.43 9.51
C ASP A 309 -6.35 -8.66 10.14
N ALA A 310 -5.28 -8.42 9.38
CA ALA A 310 -4.13 -7.63 9.84
C ALA A 310 -4.51 -6.16 10.09
N SER A 311 -5.34 -5.59 9.23
CA SER A 311 -5.81 -4.21 9.39
C SER A 311 -6.72 -4.05 10.62
N GLU A 312 -7.58 -5.03 10.89
CA GLU A 312 -8.43 -5.05 12.09
C GLU A 312 -7.60 -5.15 13.37
N LYS A 313 -6.61 -6.07 13.41
CA LYS A 313 -5.68 -6.20 14.54
C LYS A 313 -4.91 -4.91 14.79
N LEU A 314 -4.41 -4.26 13.72
CA LEU A 314 -3.71 -2.98 13.83
C LEU A 314 -4.63 -1.87 14.38
N LEU A 315 -5.90 -1.85 13.99
CA LEU A 315 -6.88 -0.88 14.50
C LEU A 315 -7.15 -1.12 15.99
N GLN A 316 -7.34 -2.38 16.40
CA GLN A 316 -7.53 -2.74 17.80
C GLN A 316 -6.31 -2.37 18.66
N GLU A 317 -5.10 -2.64 18.17
CA GLU A 317 -3.86 -2.27 18.86
C GLU A 317 -3.72 -0.75 18.98
N LYS A 318 -4.05 0.01 17.93
CA LYS A 318 -4.06 1.48 17.96
C LYS A 318 -5.03 2.02 19.02
N LEU A 319 -6.21 1.43 19.15
CA LEU A 319 -7.18 1.83 20.17
C LEU A 319 -6.66 1.52 21.59
N SER A 320 -6.08 0.34 21.80
CA SER A 320 -5.47 -0.04 23.08
C SER A 320 -4.30 0.87 23.44
N ASN A 321 -3.38 1.12 22.51
CA ASN A 321 -2.25 2.03 22.69
C ASN A 321 -2.72 3.47 22.97
N SER A 322 -3.80 3.92 22.32
CA SER A 322 -4.39 5.24 22.60
C SER A 322 -4.95 5.34 24.02
N SER A 323 -5.60 4.28 24.52
CA SER A 323 -6.10 4.22 25.91
C SER A 323 -4.95 4.29 26.91
N VAL A 324 -3.93 3.45 26.73
CA VAL A 324 -2.75 3.42 27.62
C VAL A 324 -1.99 4.75 27.57
N THR A 325 -1.88 5.37 26.40
CA THR A 325 -1.25 6.69 26.27
C THR A 325 -2.01 7.75 27.04
N ALA A 326 -3.35 7.73 27.01
CA ALA A 326 -4.17 8.66 27.77
C ALA A 326 -4.02 8.46 29.29
N GLU A 327 -4.02 7.20 29.77
CA GLU A 327 -3.76 6.88 31.19
C GLU A 327 -2.37 7.34 31.63
N LEU A 328 -1.34 7.09 30.82
CA LEU A 328 0.02 7.57 31.11
C LEU A 328 0.08 9.09 31.15
N GLN A 329 -0.62 9.80 30.26
CA GLN A 329 -0.70 11.26 30.30
C GLN A 329 -1.35 11.77 31.59
N GLU A 330 -2.44 11.14 32.05
CA GLU A 330 -3.09 11.48 33.32
C GLU A 330 -2.15 11.25 34.52
N THR A 331 -1.44 10.11 34.55
CA THR A 331 -0.48 9.84 35.64
C THR A 331 0.69 10.83 35.65
N ILE A 332 1.22 11.22 34.49
CA ILE A 332 2.27 12.22 34.37
C ILE A 332 1.78 13.57 34.90
N GLU A 333 0.56 13.97 34.56
CA GLU A 333 0.00 15.24 35.04
C GLU A 333 -0.25 15.21 36.56
N SER A 334 -0.75 14.10 37.09
CA SER A 334 -0.88 13.90 38.55
C SER A 334 0.47 13.99 39.28
N ILE A 335 1.54 13.41 38.70
CA ILE A 335 2.89 13.48 39.26
C ILE A 335 3.43 14.92 39.20
N ARG A 336 3.18 15.66 38.11
CA ARG A 336 3.59 17.06 37.99
C ARG A 336 2.95 17.93 39.06
N ILE A 337 1.65 17.79 39.29
CA ILE A 337 0.93 18.54 40.33
C ILE A 337 1.54 18.23 41.71
N LYS A 338 1.75 16.96 42.05
CA LYS A 338 2.39 16.57 43.32
C LYS A 338 3.81 17.09 43.46
N LEU A 339 4.57 17.14 42.37
CA LEU A 339 5.93 17.68 42.39
C LEU A 339 5.94 19.19 42.67
N GLU A 340 4.95 19.92 42.15
CA GLU A 340 4.77 21.34 42.47
C GLU A 340 4.41 21.54 43.93
N GLU A 341 3.42 20.77 44.46
CA GLU A 341 3.04 20.80 45.88
C GLU A 341 4.24 20.54 46.80
N VAL A 342 5.04 19.51 46.51
CA VAL A 342 6.27 19.22 47.28
C VAL A 342 7.30 20.34 47.17
N SER A 343 7.38 21.03 46.03
CA SER A 343 8.30 22.16 45.84
C SER A 343 7.87 23.39 46.66
N GLU A 344 6.56 23.67 46.72
CA GLU A 344 5.99 24.71 47.59
C GLU A 344 6.20 24.39 49.08
N GLU A 345 5.94 23.14 49.49
CA GLU A 345 6.18 22.69 50.86
C GLU A 345 7.66 22.79 51.25
N LYS A 346 8.57 22.41 50.34
CA LYS A 346 10.02 22.56 50.54
C LYS A 346 10.40 24.02 50.81
N LEU A 347 9.90 24.97 50.02
CA LEU A 347 10.17 26.40 50.23
C LEU A 347 9.63 26.89 51.57
N LEU A 348 8.43 26.43 51.97
CA LEU A 348 7.86 26.77 53.27
C LEU A 348 8.71 26.24 54.43
N VAL A 349 9.17 24.98 54.33
CA VAL A 349 10.04 24.35 55.33
C VAL A 349 11.40 25.06 55.38
N GLU A 350 11.98 25.42 54.24
CA GLU A 350 13.24 26.16 54.17
C GLU A 350 13.13 27.54 54.84
N ASN A 351 12.02 28.26 54.63
CA ASN A 351 11.79 29.55 55.29
C ASN A 351 11.62 29.40 56.81
N LYS A 352 10.89 28.38 57.27
CA LYS A 352 10.76 28.06 58.71
C LYS A 352 12.11 27.69 59.32
N PHE A 353 12.95 26.96 58.59
CA PHE A 353 14.28 26.60 59.03
C PHE A 353 15.16 27.85 59.24
N LYS A 354 15.14 28.81 58.30
CA LYS A 354 15.85 30.09 58.44
C LYS A 354 15.39 30.88 59.67
N GLN A 355 14.08 30.95 59.92
CA GLN A 355 13.53 31.60 61.11
C GLN A 355 13.97 30.92 62.41
N LEU A 356 14.01 29.58 62.44
CA LEU A 356 14.50 28.83 63.60
C LEU A 356 16.00 29.04 63.81
N GLU A 357 16.78 29.13 62.73
CA GLU A 357 18.22 29.38 62.80
C GLU A 357 18.52 30.79 63.33
N GLU A 358 17.77 31.80 62.88
CA GLU A 358 17.83 33.17 63.42
C GLU A 358 17.46 33.21 64.91
N ALA A 359 16.34 32.60 65.29
CA ALA A 359 15.89 32.52 66.68
C ALA A 359 16.89 31.76 67.57
N ASN A 360 17.52 30.69 67.05
CA ASN A 360 18.56 29.96 67.77
C ASN A 360 19.81 30.82 67.97
N SER A 361 20.22 31.59 66.96
CA SER A 361 21.36 32.51 67.08
C SER A 361 21.09 33.63 68.11
N GLU A 362 19.84 34.10 68.21
CA GLU A 362 19.44 35.08 69.22
C GLU A 362 19.41 34.47 70.63
N ALA A 363 18.86 33.26 70.77
CA ALA A 363 18.87 32.52 72.02
C ALA A 363 20.31 32.23 72.52
N GLU A 364 21.23 31.89 71.61
CA GLU A 364 22.65 31.72 71.94
C GLU A 364 23.30 33.00 72.46
N LYS A 365 23.00 34.17 71.85
CA LYS A 365 23.48 35.46 72.34
C LYS A 365 22.97 35.77 73.75
N TYR A 366 21.67 35.60 74.01
CA TYR A 366 21.12 35.80 75.34
C TYR A 366 21.71 34.82 76.37
N ASN A 367 21.96 33.57 75.99
CA ASN A 367 22.61 32.60 76.86
C ASN A 367 24.05 33.02 77.20
N GLN A 368 24.81 33.55 76.24
CA GLN A 368 26.16 34.08 76.49
C GLN A 368 26.11 35.30 77.42
N GLU A 369 25.19 36.23 77.20
CA GLU A 369 24.98 37.40 78.06
C GLU A 369 24.61 37.01 79.49
N LEU A 370 23.70 36.04 79.66
CA LEU A 370 23.35 35.49 80.97
C LEU A 370 24.53 34.78 81.63
N SER A 371 25.31 34.01 80.88
CA SER A 371 26.53 33.37 81.39
C SER A 371 27.54 34.41 81.89
N HIS A 372 27.76 35.49 81.15
CA HIS A 372 28.65 36.56 81.60
C HIS A 372 28.09 37.35 82.80
N ALA A 373 26.79 37.60 82.85
CA ALA A 373 26.17 38.26 83.99
C ALA A 373 26.23 37.42 85.27
N THR A 374 26.00 36.11 85.15
CA THR A 374 26.11 35.16 86.27
C THR A 374 27.56 35.02 86.76
N GLU A 375 28.53 35.01 85.85
CA GLU A 375 29.96 35.04 86.18
C GLU A 375 30.32 36.31 86.97
N LYS A 376 29.97 37.50 86.47
CA LYS A 376 30.21 38.78 87.17
C LYS A 376 29.57 38.83 88.56
N LEU A 377 28.33 38.38 88.68
CA LEU A 377 27.64 38.35 89.97
C LEU A 377 28.31 37.38 90.95
N SER A 378 28.85 36.26 90.45
CA SER A 378 29.64 35.34 91.27
C SER A 378 30.95 35.99 91.76
N GLU A 379 31.65 36.73 90.90
CA GLU A 379 32.86 37.48 91.28
C GLU A 379 32.57 38.55 92.33
N GLU A 380 31.50 39.32 92.16
CA GLU A 380 31.06 40.33 93.14
C GLU A 380 30.67 39.69 94.47
N LYS A 381 29.97 38.55 94.43
CA LYS A 381 29.66 37.77 95.63
C LYS A 381 30.93 37.33 96.35
N PHE A 382 31.90 36.76 95.65
CA PHE A 382 33.19 36.37 96.25
C PHE A 382 33.93 37.58 96.84
N ARG A 383 33.90 38.74 96.17
CA ARG A 383 34.51 39.99 96.68
C ARG A 383 33.86 40.43 98.00
N HIS A 384 32.53 40.48 98.03
CA HIS A 384 31.81 40.88 99.24
C HIS A 384 31.94 39.87 100.38
N GLU A 385 31.97 38.57 100.08
CA GLU A 385 32.27 37.54 101.09
C GLU A 385 33.67 37.73 101.70
N ALA A 386 34.67 38.05 100.89
CA ALA A 386 36.02 38.35 101.36
C ALA A 386 36.07 39.63 102.23
N GLU A 387 35.37 40.70 101.82
CA GLU A 387 35.24 41.94 102.59
C GLU A 387 34.54 41.70 103.95
N ILE A 388 33.46 40.92 103.97
CA ILE A 388 32.75 40.54 105.20
C ILE A 388 33.67 39.76 106.13
N LEU A 389 34.46 38.82 105.61
CA LEU A 389 35.45 38.08 106.41
C LEU A 389 36.51 39.01 107.01
N ALA A 390 37.03 39.97 106.23
CA ALA A 390 38.01 40.95 106.70
C ALA A 390 37.43 41.88 107.79
N LEU A 391 36.21 42.37 107.60
CA LEU A 391 35.50 43.19 108.58
C LEU A 391 35.19 42.42 109.87
N ASN A 392 34.76 41.17 109.76
CA ASN A 392 34.52 40.31 110.92
C ASN A 392 35.80 40.09 111.73
N GLN A 393 36.94 39.85 111.07
CA GLN A 393 38.24 39.77 111.74
C GLN A 393 38.62 41.09 112.41
N ALA A 394 38.37 42.24 111.77
CA ALA A 394 38.64 43.56 112.35
C ALA A 394 37.75 43.84 113.58
N ILE A 395 36.46 43.47 113.53
CA ILE A 395 35.53 43.57 114.66
C ILE A 395 36.03 42.70 115.82
N GLU A 396 36.47 41.47 115.56
CA GLU A 396 36.98 40.57 116.59
C GLU A 396 38.26 41.11 117.25
N ASN A 397 39.17 41.69 116.46
CA ASN A 397 40.35 42.40 116.95
C ASN A 397 40.00 43.65 117.78
N LEU A 398 38.93 44.37 117.43
CA LEU A 398 38.48 45.53 118.21
C LEU A 398 37.79 45.09 119.51
N LYS A 399 36.98 44.03 119.48
CA LYS A 399 36.37 43.45 120.68
C LYS A 399 37.43 43.02 121.69
N SER A 400 38.48 42.32 121.26
CA SER A 400 39.57 41.90 122.14
C SER A 400 40.33 43.09 122.74
N LYS A 401 40.59 44.15 121.95
CA LYS A 401 41.16 45.41 122.46
C LYS A 401 40.26 46.10 123.47
N LEU A 402 38.96 46.18 123.19
CA LEU A 402 37.98 46.83 124.06
C LEU A 402 37.85 46.07 125.39
N GLU A 403 37.88 44.74 125.34
CA GLU A 403 37.92 43.89 126.54
C GLU A 403 39.21 44.09 127.36
N SER A 404 40.36 44.28 126.72
CA SER A 404 41.62 44.66 127.38
C SER A 404 41.49 46.01 128.09
N ILE A 405 40.97 47.04 127.40
CA ILE A 405 40.75 48.38 127.98
C ILE A 405 39.73 48.32 129.13
N ALA A 406 38.69 47.51 129.01
CA ALA A 406 37.70 47.33 130.07
C ALA A 406 38.33 46.71 131.33
N LYS A 407 39.22 45.72 131.18
CA LYS A 407 40.01 45.14 132.27
C LYS A 407 40.93 46.18 132.91
N GLU A 408 41.66 46.95 132.11
CA GLU A 408 42.50 48.07 132.59
C GLU A 408 41.69 49.13 133.35
N LYS A 409 40.53 49.53 132.82
CA LYS A 409 39.62 50.48 133.47
C LYS A 409 39.09 49.94 134.79
N SER A 410 38.77 48.65 134.87
CA SER A 410 38.35 48.00 136.12
C SER A 410 39.45 48.04 137.18
N LEU A 411 40.70 47.75 136.79
CA LEU A 411 41.88 47.86 137.65
C LEU A 411 42.14 49.29 138.11
N LEU A 412 42.00 50.28 137.22
CA LEU A 412 42.10 51.69 137.59
C LEU A 412 41.00 52.09 138.58
N LYS A 413 39.76 51.66 138.35
CA LYS A 413 38.64 51.94 139.27
C LYS A 413 38.86 51.36 140.65
N SER A 414 39.34 50.12 140.77
CA SER A 414 39.70 49.55 142.07
C SER A 414 40.84 50.33 142.73
N TRP A 415 41.85 50.74 141.95
CA TRP A 415 42.95 51.56 142.46
C TRP A 415 42.49 52.94 142.96
N PHE A 416 41.57 53.61 142.24
CA PHE A 416 40.96 54.86 142.69
C PHE A 416 40.10 54.68 143.94
N ALA A 417 39.33 53.60 144.04
CA ALA A 417 38.54 53.30 145.23
C ALA A 417 39.44 53.05 146.47
N ASP A 418 40.55 52.33 146.29
CA ASP A 418 41.56 52.13 147.34
C ASP A 418 42.18 53.47 147.77
N LEU A 419 42.51 54.35 146.82
CA LEU A 419 43.01 55.70 147.09
C LEU A 419 41.98 56.57 147.82
N GLU A 420 40.72 56.58 147.40
CA GLU A 420 39.64 57.29 148.09
C GLU A 420 39.51 56.81 149.53
N GLN A 421 39.60 55.49 149.76
CA GLN A 421 39.57 54.94 151.11
C GLN A 421 40.77 55.40 151.96
N VAL A 422 41.95 55.55 151.36
CA VAL A 422 43.15 56.13 152.01
C VAL A 422 42.96 57.61 152.32
N VAL A 423 42.44 58.40 151.38
CA VAL A 423 42.17 59.83 151.56
C VAL A 423 41.10 60.07 152.64
N GLU A 424 40.04 59.28 152.65
CA GLU A 424 38.96 59.38 153.64
C GLU A 424 39.46 59.02 155.06
N ARG A 425 40.33 58.00 155.17
CA ARG A 425 41.07 57.74 156.41
C ARG A 425 41.94 58.92 156.82
N GLY A 426 42.56 59.61 155.85
CA GLY A 426 43.33 60.83 156.08
C GLY A 426 42.48 61.99 156.60
N ARG A 427 41.29 62.25 156.03
CA ARG A 427 40.37 63.30 156.50
C ARG A 427 39.89 63.08 157.93
N ARG A 428 39.65 61.83 158.35
CA ARG A 428 39.27 61.55 159.76
C ARG A 428 40.35 61.90 160.78
N ILE A 429 41.61 62.05 160.34
CA ILE A 429 42.73 62.44 161.20
C ILE A 429 42.83 63.98 161.30
N PHE A 430 42.24 64.72 160.35
CA PHE A 430 42.24 66.19 160.30
C PHE A 430 40.82 66.73 160.02
N PRO A 431 39.94 66.87 161.03
CA PRO A 431 38.69 67.63 160.89
C PRO A 431 39.00 69.12 160.73
N GLU A 432 38.18 69.82 159.93
CA GLU A 432 38.31 71.22 159.48
C GLU A 432 38.97 72.21 160.45
#